data_AF-D3CU16-F1
#
_entry.id   AF-D3CU16-F1
#
_cell.length_a   1.000
_cell.length_b   1.000
_cell.length_c   1.000
_cell.angle_alpha   90.00
_cell.angle_beta   90.00
_cell.angle_gamma   90.00
#
_symmetry.space_group_name_H-M   'P 1'
#
loop_
_entity.id
_entity.type
_entity.pdbx_description
1 polymer ?
#
loop_
_entity_poly.entity_id
_entity_poly.type
_entity_poly.pdbx_seq_one_letter_code
_entity_poly.pdbx_strand_id
1 'polypeptide(L)'
;MYRDEGVVLRTMPFAEADRVVTVLTRRNGRVRAVAKGVRRTSSRFGARLEPGTYVDLQLHEGRSLDTVTQADILGAYGATIAQEYARYTAAAVMLETAERLTSEERQPAFRLFLLLVGGLRTLAAGERTPSLVLDAFLLRSLTVSGYGMALDECALCGESGPHHSLSVASGGVVCPECRPRGAVSTSPAAVRLLADLLHGDWDGAEATDVRTRREAGGSWPPTFSGISNGRCGPCRILNGREATGMKSRWARRRWPGSGTDVHGGRGDRVRSGDGMCAARPVVRVGSGRRGSVGEAPARTKGCRL
;
A
#
# COMPACT_ATOMS: atom_id res chain seq x y z
N MET A 1 16.99 25.30 1.84
CA MET A 1 17.16 24.62 0.54
C MET A 1 17.54 23.18 0.86
N TYR A 2 16.91 22.20 0.21
CA TYR A 2 17.10 20.79 0.49
C TYR A 2 17.07 19.98 -0.80
N ARG A 3 17.69 18.79 -0.78
CA ARG A 3 17.78 17.87 -1.92
C ARG A 3 17.06 16.57 -1.60
N ASP A 4 16.25 16.07 -2.52
CA ASP A 4 15.53 14.80 -2.35
C ASP A 4 15.26 14.15 -3.70
N GLU A 5 15.18 12.82 -3.68
CA GLU A 5 14.79 12.01 -4.84
C GLU A 5 13.27 11.89 -4.86
N GLY A 6 12.65 11.89 -6.04
CA GLY A 6 11.20 11.87 -6.15
C GLY A 6 10.67 11.41 -7.50
N VAL A 7 9.42 10.95 -7.51
CA VAL A 7 8.68 10.66 -8.74
C VAL A 7 7.65 11.76 -8.95
N VAL A 8 7.65 12.35 -10.14
CA VAL A 8 6.63 13.33 -10.53
C VAL A 8 5.30 12.61 -10.71
N LEU A 9 4.31 12.93 -9.87
CA LEU A 9 2.98 12.31 -9.91
C LEU A 9 2.08 12.99 -10.94
N ARG A 10 2.04 14.32 -10.91
CA ARG A 10 1.24 15.15 -11.81
C ARG A 10 1.83 16.54 -11.97
N THR A 11 1.42 17.23 -13.02
CA THR A 11 1.72 18.64 -13.24
C THR A 11 0.44 19.42 -13.48
N MET A 12 0.43 20.69 -13.09
CA MET A 12 -0.69 21.61 -13.37
C MET A 12 -0.17 22.98 -13.79
N PRO A 13 -0.81 23.67 -14.75
CA PRO A 13 -0.48 25.05 -15.08
C PRO A 13 -0.57 25.95 -13.84
N PHE A 14 0.34 26.92 -13.71
CA PHE A 14 0.33 27.88 -12.60
C PHE A 14 0.38 29.33 -13.09
N ALA A 15 1.28 29.59 -14.04
CA ALA A 15 1.36 30.85 -14.76
C ALA A 15 1.56 30.55 -16.26
N GLU A 16 1.77 31.58 -17.06
CA GLU A 16 1.99 31.43 -18.50
C GLU A 16 3.17 30.48 -18.81
N ALA A 17 4.30 30.67 -18.14
CA ALA A 17 5.52 29.89 -18.36
C ALA A 17 5.77 28.79 -17.31
N ASP A 18 4.96 28.71 -16.26
CA ASP A 18 5.26 27.95 -15.04
C ASP A 18 4.27 26.79 -14.83
N ARG A 19 4.73 25.73 -14.16
CA ARG A 19 3.87 24.64 -13.68
C ARG A 19 4.09 24.40 -12.21
N VAL A 20 3.04 23.98 -11.51
CA VAL A 20 3.20 23.30 -10.23
C VAL A 20 3.32 21.81 -10.48
N VAL A 21 4.36 21.21 -9.92
CA VAL A 21 4.61 19.77 -9.95
C VAL A 21 4.27 19.18 -8.58
N THR A 22 3.56 18.07 -8.57
CA THR A 22 3.33 17.26 -7.36
C THR A 22 4.27 16.07 -7.43
N VAL A 23 5.12 15.90 -6.41
CA VAL A 23 6.19 14.91 -6.39
C VAL A 23 6.04 14.06 -5.14
N LEU A 24 6.07 12.73 -5.30
CA LEU A 24 6.28 11.82 -4.17
C LEU A 24 7.78 11.67 -3.96
N THR A 25 8.28 12.28 -2.89
CA THR A 25 9.70 12.26 -2.54
C THR A 25 10.03 11.10 -1.61
N ARG A 26 11.29 10.69 -1.62
CA ARG A 26 11.80 9.58 -0.85
C ARG A 26 11.75 9.85 0.65
N ARG A 27 12.08 11.06 1.09
CA ARG A 27 12.24 11.41 2.51
C ARG A 27 11.11 12.29 3.01
N ASN A 28 10.67 13.26 2.20
CA ASN A 28 9.71 14.28 2.61
C ASN A 28 8.27 13.95 2.19
N GLY A 29 7.97 12.74 1.73
CA GLY A 29 6.61 12.38 1.32
C GLY A 29 6.12 13.17 0.10
N ARG A 30 4.82 13.47 0.04
CA ARG A 30 4.25 14.26 -1.06
C ARG A 30 4.55 15.74 -0.88
N VAL A 31 5.20 16.34 -1.87
CA VAL A 31 5.57 17.76 -1.93
C VAL A 31 4.99 18.39 -3.20
N ARG A 32 4.56 19.64 -3.10
CA ARG A 32 4.17 20.47 -4.24
C ARG A 32 5.18 21.58 -4.44
N ALA A 33 5.64 21.75 -5.67
CA ALA A 33 6.65 22.75 -5.99
C ALA A 33 6.36 23.47 -7.31
N VAL A 34 6.68 24.76 -7.38
CA VAL A 34 6.64 25.55 -8.62
C VAL A 34 7.93 25.32 -9.40
N ALA A 35 7.80 24.95 -10.67
CA ALA A 35 8.86 24.92 -11.65
C ALA A 35 8.74 26.15 -12.56
N LYS A 36 9.54 27.18 -12.25
CA LYS A 36 9.52 28.46 -12.98
C LYS A 36 10.10 28.31 -14.38
N GLY A 37 9.42 28.87 -15.38
CA GLY A 37 9.85 28.90 -16.77
C GLY A 37 9.84 27.54 -17.46
N VAL A 38 9.22 26.50 -16.88
CA VAL A 38 9.26 25.12 -17.40
C VAL A 38 8.69 25.00 -18.82
N ARG A 39 7.73 25.85 -19.20
CA ARG A 39 7.09 25.85 -20.53
C ARG A 39 7.86 26.64 -21.58
N ARG A 40 8.92 27.36 -21.22
CA ARG A 40 9.76 28.08 -22.19
C ARG A 40 10.54 27.07 -23.02
N THR A 41 10.70 27.32 -24.32
CA THR A 41 11.50 26.46 -25.22
C THR A 41 12.95 26.34 -24.75
N SER A 42 13.49 27.38 -24.10
CA SER A 42 14.83 27.43 -23.51
C SER A 42 14.90 26.92 -22.06
N SER A 43 13.85 26.25 -21.57
CA SER A 43 13.78 25.76 -20.19
C SER A 43 14.85 24.72 -19.89
N ARG A 44 15.63 24.94 -18.83
CA ARG A 44 16.56 23.94 -18.29
C ARG A 44 15.87 22.67 -17.77
N PHE A 45 14.58 22.76 -17.44
CA PHE A 45 13.83 21.64 -16.86
C PHE A 45 13.33 20.67 -17.94
N GLY A 46 13.01 21.14 -19.16
CA GLY A 46 12.57 20.30 -20.27
C GLY A 46 11.56 19.22 -19.87
N ALA A 47 11.75 17.99 -20.36
CA ALA A 47 10.92 16.84 -20.03
C ALA A 47 11.20 16.20 -18.65
N ARG A 48 12.17 16.73 -17.87
CA ARG A 48 12.58 16.13 -16.59
C ARG A 48 11.44 16.16 -15.55
N LEU A 49 10.54 17.12 -15.67
CA LEU A 49 9.42 17.31 -14.76
C LEU A 49 8.09 16.80 -15.32
N GLU A 50 8.14 15.85 -16.25
CA GLU A 50 6.94 15.16 -16.75
C GLU A 50 6.50 14.02 -15.81
N PRO A 51 5.19 13.72 -15.71
CA PRO A 51 4.68 12.63 -14.87
C PRO A 51 5.36 11.28 -15.13
N GLY A 52 5.63 10.53 -14.07
CA GLY A 52 6.31 9.23 -14.12
C GLY A 52 7.83 9.31 -14.20
N THR A 53 8.42 10.50 -14.30
CA THR A 53 9.88 10.66 -14.29
C THR A 53 10.42 10.52 -12.88
N TYR A 54 11.47 9.71 -12.72
CA TYR A 54 12.22 9.60 -11.47
C TYR A 54 13.38 10.60 -11.49
N VAL A 55 13.36 11.54 -10.54
CA VAL A 55 14.24 12.71 -10.53
C VAL A 55 14.91 12.91 -9.18
N ASP A 56 16.07 13.55 -9.23
CA ASP A 56 16.72 14.17 -8.09
C ASP A 56 16.45 15.67 -8.14
N LEU A 57 15.90 16.22 -7.07
CA LEU A 57 15.41 17.59 -7.02
C LEU A 57 16.15 18.39 -5.97
N GLN A 58 16.52 19.61 -6.35
CA GLN A 58 16.94 20.64 -5.42
C GLN A 58 15.78 21.63 -5.23
N LEU A 59 15.29 21.71 -3.99
CA LEU A 59 14.09 22.45 -3.62
C LEU A 59 14.42 23.58 -2.64
N HIS A 60 13.77 24.73 -2.85
CA HIS A 60 13.70 25.79 -1.86
C HIS A 60 12.33 25.75 -1.19
N GLU A 61 12.31 25.59 0.13
CA GLU A 61 11.09 25.50 0.93
C GLU A 61 10.32 26.82 0.91
N GLY A 62 9.04 26.77 0.55
CA GLY A 62 8.14 27.91 0.57
C GLY A 62 7.06 27.78 1.65
N ARG A 63 6.15 28.77 1.74
CA ARG A 63 5.03 28.71 2.69
C ARG A 63 3.96 27.70 2.31
N SER A 64 3.64 27.62 1.02
CA SER A 64 2.58 26.77 0.48
C SER A 64 3.04 25.91 -0.69
N LEU A 65 4.00 26.40 -1.46
CA LEU A 65 4.63 25.69 -2.57
C LEU A 65 6.13 25.88 -2.44
N ASP A 66 6.85 24.78 -2.56
CA ASP A 66 8.31 24.85 -2.71
C ASP A 66 8.66 25.37 -4.10
N THR A 67 9.92 25.71 -4.33
CA THR A 67 10.42 26.10 -5.66
C THR A 67 11.46 25.12 -6.13
N VAL A 68 11.26 24.56 -7.32
CA VAL A 68 12.27 23.72 -7.98
C VAL A 68 13.40 24.60 -8.49
N THR A 69 14.60 24.38 -7.96
CA THR A 69 15.81 25.13 -8.35
C THR A 69 16.69 24.32 -9.29
N GLN A 70 16.73 22.99 -9.15
CA GLN A 70 17.40 22.07 -10.06
C GLN A 70 16.64 20.76 -10.11
N ALA A 71 16.70 20.08 -11.26
CA ALA A 71 16.14 18.76 -11.45
C ALA A 71 17.05 17.96 -12.37
N ASP A 72 17.47 16.79 -11.92
CA ASP A 72 18.27 15.83 -12.70
C ASP A 72 17.51 14.51 -12.81
N ILE A 73 17.54 13.88 -13.97
CA ILE A 73 16.83 12.60 -14.18
C ILE A 73 17.69 11.48 -13.59
N LEU A 74 17.08 10.68 -12.71
CA LEU A 74 17.63 9.42 -12.24
C LEU A 74 17.05 8.23 -13.03
N GLY A 75 15.82 8.33 -13.53
CA GLY A 75 15.17 7.33 -14.36
C GLY A 75 14.18 7.94 -15.36
N ALA A 76 14.51 7.86 -16.65
CA ALA A 76 13.70 8.36 -17.75
C ALA A 76 12.67 7.31 -18.24
N TYR A 77 11.71 6.93 -17.39
CA TYR A 77 10.76 5.87 -17.74
C TYR A 77 9.65 6.32 -18.69
N GLY A 78 9.29 7.61 -18.66
CA GLY A 78 8.11 8.15 -19.34
C GLY A 78 8.11 7.94 -20.85
N ALA A 79 9.25 8.13 -21.53
CA ALA A 79 9.32 7.98 -22.99
C ALA A 79 9.05 6.54 -23.44
N THR A 80 9.66 5.55 -22.76
CA THR A 80 9.44 4.13 -23.06
C THR A 80 8.03 3.68 -22.71
N ILE A 81 7.51 4.11 -21.56
CA ILE A 81 6.15 3.80 -21.12
C ILE A 81 5.10 4.36 -22.10
N ALA A 82 5.32 5.57 -22.63
CA ALA A 82 4.38 6.24 -23.53
C ALA A 82 4.26 5.57 -24.92
N GLN A 83 5.21 4.70 -25.30
CA GLN A 83 5.17 4.00 -26.58
C GLN A 83 4.10 2.90 -26.63
N GLU A 84 3.67 2.37 -25.48
CA GLU A 84 2.69 1.29 -25.41
C GLU A 84 1.50 1.71 -24.54
N TYR A 85 0.30 1.72 -25.14
CA TYR A 85 -0.92 2.18 -24.47
C TYR A 85 -1.21 1.46 -23.14
N ALA A 86 -0.98 0.14 -23.08
CA ALA A 86 -1.18 -0.65 -21.87
C ALA A 86 -0.22 -0.24 -20.73
N ARG A 87 1.03 0.09 -21.04
CA ARG A 87 2.01 0.58 -20.05
C ARG A 87 1.67 2.00 -19.60
N TYR A 88 1.32 2.87 -20.54
CA TYR A 88 0.93 4.24 -20.26
C TYR A 88 -0.26 4.30 -19.30
N THR A 89 -1.33 3.55 -19.59
CA THR A 89 -2.52 3.51 -18.73
C THR A 89 -2.21 2.90 -17.36
N ALA A 90 -1.42 1.83 -17.29
CA ALA A 90 -0.98 1.26 -16.01
C ALA A 90 -0.19 2.28 -15.18
N ALA A 91 0.80 2.94 -15.76
CA ALA A 91 1.60 3.96 -15.08
C ALA A 91 0.74 5.14 -14.59
N ALA A 92 -0.21 5.61 -15.39
CA ALA A 92 -1.13 6.68 -14.99
C ALA A 92 -1.93 6.30 -13.73
N VAL A 93 -2.49 5.08 -13.69
CA VAL A 93 -3.23 4.58 -12.52
C VAL A 93 -2.31 4.45 -11.31
N MET A 94 -1.07 4.01 -11.49
CA MET A 94 -0.09 3.92 -10.39
C MET A 94 0.23 5.30 -9.79
N LEU A 95 0.45 6.31 -10.63
CA LEU A 95 0.74 7.68 -10.19
C LEU A 95 -0.46 8.29 -9.44
N GLU A 96 -1.67 8.14 -9.98
CA GLU A 96 -2.91 8.62 -9.36
C GLU A 96 -3.16 7.92 -8.01
N THR A 97 -2.92 6.61 -7.95
CA THR A 97 -3.07 5.83 -6.72
C THR A 97 -2.07 6.29 -5.66
N ALA A 98 -0.80 6.48 -6.03
CA ALA A 98 0.22 6.99 -5.12
C ALA A 98 -0.11 8.39 -4.59
N GLU A 99 -0.65 9.26 -5.44
CA GLU A 99 -1.11 10.59 -5.04
C GLU A 99 -2.26 10.53 -4.03
N ARG A 100 -3.23 9.64 -4.26
CA ARG A 100 -4.41 9.47 -3.39
C ARG A 100 -4.06 8.87 -2.03
N LEU A 101 -3.13 7.91 -1.99
CA LEU A 101 -2.68 7.28 -0.76
C LEU A 101 -1.81 8.21 0.11
N THR A 102 -1.29 9.30 -0.48
CA THR A 102 -0.49 10.32 0.21
C THR A 102 -1.25 11.64 0.33
N SER A 103 -2.46 11.60 0.92
CA SER A 103 -3.34 12.77 1.02
C SER A 103 -2.75 13.91 1.87
N GLU A 104 -1.93 13.59 2.86
CA GLU A 104 -1.22 14.55 3.70
C GLU A 104 0.13 14.91 3.07
N GLU A 105 0.38 16.20 2.85
CA GLU A 105 1.68 16.68 2.39
C GLU A 105 2.72 16.52 3.51
N ARG A 106 3.98 16.31 3.12
CA ARG A 106 5.12 16.20 4.04
C ARG A 106 5.08 15.01 5.02
N GLN A 107 4.18 14.06 4.81
CA GLN A 107 4.17 12.79 5.55
C GLN A 107 5.02 11.74 4.81
N PRO A 108 6.11 11.23 5.41
CA PRO A 108 6.98 10.26 4.74
C PRO A 108 6.24 8.97 4.36
N ALA A 109 6.35 8.58 3.09
CA ALA A 109 5.73 7.38 2.52
C ALA A 109 6.78 6.50 1.80
N PHE A 110 7.90 6.25 2.47
CA PHE A 110 9.09 5.61 1.88
C PHE A 110 8.82 4.27 1.18
N ARG A 111 8.00 3.40 1.79
CA ARG A 111 7.65 2.10 1.20
C ARG A 111 6.85 2.24 -0.10
N LEU A 112 5.89 3.16 -0.12
CA LEU A 112 5.10 3.47 -1.33
C LEU A 112 5.97 4.09 -2.41
N PHE A 113 6.90 4.97 -2.05
CA PHE A 113 7.88 5.54 -2.97
C PHE A 113 8.72 4.44 -3.64
N LEU A 114 9.30 3.51 -2.88
CA LEU A 114 10.07 2.40 -3.45
C LEU A 114 9.23 1.51 -4.37
N LEU A 115 7.98 1.22 -3.96
CA LEU A 115 7.05 0.42 -4.74
C LEU A 115 6.70 1.09 -6.07
N LEU A 116 6.49 2.42 -6.08
CA LEU A 116 6.20 3.19 -7.29
C LEU A 116 7.38 3.21 -8.24
N VAL A 117 8.59 3.49 -7.74
CA VAL A 117 9.81 3.48 -8.56
C VAL A 117 10.05 2.09 -9.18
N GLY A 118 9.91 1.03 -8.39
CA GLY A 118 10.07 -0.35 -8.86
C GLY A 118 9.04 -0.74 -9.92
N GLY A 119 7.77 -0.37 -9.73
CA GLY A 119 6.72 -0.64 -10.69
C GLY A 119 6.89 0.13 -12.01
N LEU A 120 7.25 1.42 -11.96
CA LEU A 120 7.53 2.21 -13.16
C LEU A 120 8.73 1.67 -13.93
N ARG A 121 9.80 1.25 -13.22
CA ARG A 121 10.96 0.60 -13.83
C ARG A 121 10.57 -0.71 -14.52
N THR A 122 9.73 -1.53 -13.87
CA THR A 122 9.27 -2.81 -14.43
C THR A 122 8.42 -2.59 -15.69
N LEU A 123 7.52 -1.61 -15.69
CA LEU A 123 6.75 -1.23 -16.87
C LEU A 123 7.66 -0.74 -18.01
N ALA A 124 8.65 0.11 -17.70
CA ALA A 124 9.58 0.61 -18.70
C ALA A 124 10.43 -0.51 -19.32
N ALA A 125 10.91 -1.46 -18.51
CA ALA A 125 11.69 -2.60 -18.99
C ALA A 125 10.88 -3.52 -19.92
N GLY A 126 9.56 -3.61 -19.74
CA GLY A 126 8.71 -4.45 -20.58
C GLY A 126 8.87 -5.94 -20.33
N GLU A 127 9.47 -6.31 -19.20
CA GLU A 127 9.73 -7.70 -18.81
C GLU A 127 8.45 -8.45 -18.44
N ARG A 128 7.37 -7.73 -18.08
CA ARG A 128 6.15 -8.29 -17.51
C ARG A 128 4.89 -7.70 -18.13
N THR A 129 3.81 -8.48 -18.11
CA THR A 129 2.49 -8.03 -18.58
C THR A 129 2.04 -6.80 -17.78
N PRO A 130 1.71 -5.65 -18.41
CA PRO A 130 1.39 -4.41 -17.69
C PRO A 130 0.25 -4.52 -16.67
N SER A 131 -0.77 -5.34 -16.95
CA SER A 131 -1.89 -5.55 -16.01
C SER A 131 -1.44 -6.24 -14.72
N LEU A 132 -0.53 -7.21 -14.79
CA LEU A 132 0.01 -7.89 -13.61
C LEU A 132 0.86 -6.93 -12.76
N VAL A 133 1.65 -6.07 -13.40
CA VAL A 133 2.44 -5.05 -12.70
C VAL A 133 1.52 -4.05 -11.99
N LEU A 134 0.44 -3.63 -12.66
CA LEU A 134 -0.56 -2.75 -12.08
C LEU A 134 -1.25 -3.41 -10.87
N ASP A 135 -1.78 -4.62 -11.03
CA ASP A 135 -2.49 -5.33 -9.97
C ASP A 135 -1.59 -5.57 -8.75
N ALA A 136 -0.33 -6.00 -8.97
CA ALA A 136 0.66 -6.12 -7.90
C ALA A 136 0.93 -4.77 -7.20
N PHE A 137 1.08 -3.68 -7.96
CA PHE A 137 1.27 -2.36 -7.40
C PHE A 137 0.07 -1.96 -6.54
N LEU A 138 -1.17 -2.13 -7.04
CA LEU A 138 -2.38 -1.78 -6.29
C LEU A 138 -2.48 -2.57 -4.98
N LEU A 139 -2.33 -3.89 -5.00
CA LEU A 139 -2.33 -4.76 -3.82
C LEU A 139 -1.31 -4.33 -2.77
N ARG A 140 -0.05 -4.16 -3.20
CA ARG A 140 1.05 -3.84 -2.30
C ARG A 140 0.95 -2.40 -1.80
N SER A 141 0.44 -1.47 -2.62
CA SER A 141 0.26 -0.05 -2.24
C SER A 141 -0.75 0.09 -1.11
N LEU A 142 -1.84 -0.69 -1.14
CA LEU A 142 -2.81 -0.77 -0.06
C LEU A 142 -2.14 -1.32 1.20
N THR A 143 -1.39 -2.41 1.09
CA THR A 143 -0.71 -3.06 2.21
C THR A 143 0.26 -2.10 2.91
N VAL A 144 1.13 -1.41 2.15
CA VAL A 144 2.08 -0.45 2.75
C VAL A 144 1.40 0.81 3.30
N SER A 145 0.16 1.08 2.89
CA SER A 145 -0.67 2.18 3.41
C SER A 145 -1.51 1.76 4.64
N GLY A 146 -1.30 0.54 5.15
CA GLY A 146 -1.99 0.00 6.32
C GLY A 146 -3.29 -0.76 6.01
N TYR A 147 -3.59 -1.01 4.74
CA TYR A 147 -4.73 -1.79 4.26
C TYR A 147 -4.22 -3.16 3.76
N GLY A 148 -3.97 -4.11 4.66
CA GLY A 148 -3.49 -5.45 4.30
C GLY A 148 -4.62 -6.41 3.90
N MET A 149 -4.52 -7.04 2.72
CA MET A 149 -5.52 -8.01 2.27
C MET A 149 -5.22 -9.42 2.78
N ALA A 150 -6.19 -10.06 3.43
CA ALA A 150 -6.15 -11.48 3.79
C ALA A 150 -6.57 -12.32 2.58
N LEU A 151 -5.70 -13.19 2.07
CA LEU A 151 -5.96 -14.01 0.88
C LEU A 151 -5.84 -15.52 1.16
N ASP A 152 -5.30 -15.86 2.31
CA ASP A 152 -5.01 -17.20 2.84
C ASP A 152 -5.92 -17.59 4.02
N GLU A 153 -6.44 -16.60 4.75
CA GLU A 153 -7.39 -16.77 5.85
C GLU A 153 -8.62 -15.88 5.70
N CYS A 154 -9.70 -16.18 6.45
CA CYS A 154 -10.87 -15.34 6.50
C CYS A 154 -10.56 -13.98 7.15
N ALA A 155 -10.81 -12.90 6.42
CA ALA A 155 -10.55 -11.52 6.86
C ALA A 155 -11.32 -11.09 8.12
N LEU A 156 -12.35 -11.84 8.53
CA LEU A 156 -13.16 -11.55 9.72
C LEU A 156 -12.83 -12.47 10.91
N CYS A 157 -12.96 -13.79 10.78
CA CYS A 157 -12.74 -14.72 11.88
C CYS A 157 -11.33 -15.33 11.94
N GLY A 158 -10.52 -15.23 10.87
CA GLY A 158 -9.20 -15.87 10.80
C GLY A 158 -9.23 -17.36 10.46
N GLU A 159 -10.39 -17.92 10.12
CA GLU A 159 -10.49 -19.31 9.66
C GLU A 159 -9.58 -19.54 8.45
N SER A 160 -8.75 -20.59 8.49
CA SER A 160 -7.83 -20.89 7.39
C SER A 160 -8.59 -21.20 6.09
N GLY A 161 -8.03 -20.76 4.97
CA GLY A 161 -8.60 -20.96 3.64
C GLY A 161 -8.40 -22.38 3.09
N PRO A 162 -8.70 -22.59 1.80
CA PRO A 162 -9.02 -21.55 0.81
C PRO A 162 -10.47 -21.05 0.89
N HIS A 163 -10.63 -19.72 0.88
CA HIS A 163 -11.94 -19.06 0.78
C HIS A 163 -12.11 -18.43 -0.60
N HIS A 164 -13.33 -18.47 -1.15
CA HIS A 164 -13.64 -18.04 -2.52
C HIS A 164 -14.57 -16.82 -2.59
N SER A 165 -14.92 -16.22 -1.45
CA SER A 165 -15.73 -15.00 -1.41
C SER A 165 -14.83 -13.82 -1.08
N LEU A 166 -14.64 -12.89 -2.01
CA LEU A 166 -13.83 -11.69 -1.82
C LEU A 166 -14.70 -10.52 -1.35
N SER A 167 -14.28 -9.88 -0.26
CA SER A 167 -14.90 -8.65 0.25
C SER A 167 -13.82 -7.60 0.48
N VAL A 168 -13.73 -6.62 -0.42
CA VAL A 168 -12.82 -5.48 -0.29
C VAL A 168 -13.08 -4.69 1.00
N ALA A 169 -14.36 -4.56 1.38
CA ALA A 169 -14.75 -3.88 2.62
C ALA A 169 -14.29 -4.61 3.89
N SER A 170 -14.31 -5.96 3.87
CA SER A 170 -13.88 -6.80 4.98
C SER A 170 -12.37 -7.01 5.01
N GLY A 171 -11.71 -6.79 3.88
CA GLY A 171 -10.27 -6.80 3.75
C GLY A 171 -9.65 -8.08 3.28
N GLY A 172 -10.35 -8.80 2.42
CA GLY A 172 -9.82 -10.02 1.84
C GLY A 172 -10.89 -11.04 1.53
N VAL A 173 -10.46 -12.29 1.47
CA VAL A 173 -11.37 -13.43 1.35
C VAL A 173 -12.09 -13.68 2.68
N VAL A 174 -13.32 -14.18 2.62
CA VAL A 174 -14.15 -14.47 3.80
C VAL A 174 -14.76 -15.86 3.69
N CYS A 175 -14.86 -16.55 4.82
CA CYS A 175 -15.51 -17.86 4.90
C CYS A 175 -17.03 -17.76 4.63
N PRO A 176 -17.71 -18.87 4.32
CA PRO A 176 -19.14 -18.87 4.05
C PRO A 176 -19.98 -18.27 5.18
N GLU A 177 -19.60 -18.50 6.43
CA GLU A 177 -20.30 -17.99 7.61
C GLU A 177 -20.15 -16.48 7.79
N CYS A 178 -18.96 -15.95 7.48
CA CYS A 178 -18.64 -14.53 7.61
C CYS A 178 -19.00 -13.73 6.35
N ARG A 179 -19.58 -14.36 5.31
CA ARG A 179 -19.79 -13.73 4.01
C ARG A 179 -20.79 -12.56 4.10
N PRO A 180 -20.36 -11.30 3.94
CA PRO A 180 -21.28 -10.18 3.93
C PRO A 180 -22.04 -10.10 2.61
N ARG A 181 -23.18 -9.39 2.63
CA ARG A 181 -23.89 -9.00 1.40
C ARG A 181 -22.97 -8.14 0.54
N GLY A 182 -22.92 -8.45 -0.76
CA GLY A 182 -22.02 -7.78 -1.71
C GLY A 182 -20.62 -8.38 -1.84
N ALA A 183 -20.30 -9.46 -1.11
CA ALA A 183 -19.09 -10.24 -1.37
C ALA A 183 -19.17 -10.95 -2.74
N VAL A 184 -18.12 -10.77 -3.54
CA VAL A 184 -18.02 -11.31 -4.90
C VAL A 184 -17.51 -12.75 -4.82
N SER A 185 -18.13 -13.65 -5.58
CA SER A 185 -17.59 -15.01 -5.73
C SER A 185 -16.42 -14.94 -6.71
N THR A 186 -15.24 -15.38 -6.26
CA THR A 186 -13.99 -15.32 -7.01
C THR A 186 -13.42 -16.72 -7.12
N SER A 187 -12.95 -17.07 -8.32
CA SER A 187 -12.38 -18.40 -8.58
C SER A 187 -11.12 -18.63 -7.72
N PRO A 188 -10.84 -19.90 -7.34
CA PRO A 188 -9.62 -20.22 -6.60
C PRO A 188 -8.35 -19.80 -7.34
N ALA A 189 -8.36 -19.82 -8.68
CA ALA A 189 -7.24 -19.37 -9.50
C ALA A 189 -7.01 -17.87 -9.38
N ALA A 190 -8.07 -17.06 -9.38
CA ALA A 190 -7.97 -15.62 -9.20
C ALA A 190 -7.52 -15.24 -7.78
N VAL A 191 -7.98 -15.94 -6.74
CA VAL A 191 -7.49 -15.73 -5.37
C VAL A 191 -6.01 -16.04 -5.25
N ARG A 192 -5.55 -17.16 -5.85
CA ARG A 192 -4.12 -17.50 -5.90
C ARG A 192 -3.31 -16.44 -6.64
N LEU A 193 -3.78 -15.98 -7.81
CA LEU A 193 -3.12 -14.91 -8.55
C LEU A 193 -2.96 -13.64 -7.69
N LEU A 194 -4.00 -13.23 -6.96
CA LEU A 194 -3.90 -12.09 -6.05
C LEU A 194 -2.86 -12.32 -4.94
N ALA A 195 -2.76 -13.54 -4.42
CA ALA A 195 -1.77 -13.91 -3.40
C ALA A 195 -0.35 -13.89 -3.97
N ASP A 196 -0.14 -14.45 -5.17
CA ASP A 196 1.13 -14.48 -5.88
C ASP A 196 1.62 -13.04 -6.15
N LEU A 197 0.72 -12.18 -6.65
CA LEU A 197 0.99 -10.76 -6.88
C LEU A 197 1.26 -10.00 -5.58
N LEU A 198 0.59 -10.33 -4.46
CA LEU A 198 0.85 -9.70 -3.17
C LEU A 198 2.25 -10.04 -2.65
N HIS A 199 2.66 -11.31 -2.73
CA HIS A 199 3.94 -11.81 -2.20
C HIS A 199 5.13 -11.65 -3.15
N GLY A 200 4.88 -11.41 -4.44
CA GLY A 200 5.94 -11.31 -5.45
C GLY A 200 6.37 -12.63 -6.06
N ASP A 201 5.50 -13.63 -6.02
CA ASP A 201 5.65 -14.85 -6.82
C ASP A 201 5.24 -14.55 -8.27
N TRP A 202 6.22 -14.16 -9.08
CA TRP A 202 5.98 -13.83 -10.48
C TRP A 202 5.82 -15.06 -11.37
N ASP A 203 6.43 -16.19 -11.00
CA ASP A 203 6.36 -17.42 -11.78
C ASP A 203 4.92 -17.95 -11.77
N GLY A 204 4.29 -17.97 -10.58
CA GLY A 204 2.86 -18.28 -10.44
C GLY A 204 1.97 -17.29 -11.16
N ALA A 205 2.23 -15.99 -11.01
CA ALA A 205 1.41 -14.95 -11.63
C ALA A 205 1.44 -14.97 -13.16
N GLU A 206 2.60 -15.19 -13.78
CA GLU A 206 2.77 -15.20 -15.24
C GLU A 206 2.26 -16.49 -15.89
N ALA A 207 2.22 -17.60 -15.14
CA ALA A 207 1.61 -18.84 -15.59
C ALA A 207 0.07 -18.78 -15.73
N THR A 208 -0.59 -17.77 -15.15
CA THR A 208 -2.05 -17.65 -15.19
C THR A 208 -2.60 -17.30 -16.57
N ASP A 209 -3.79 -17.79 -16.90
CA ASP A 209 -4.45 -17.48 -18.17
C ASP A 209 -5.17 -16.11 -18.15
N VAL A 210 -5.52 -15.61 -19.34
CA VAL A 210 -6.13 -14.28 -19.51
C VAL A 210 -7.47 -14.14 -18.77
N ARG A 211 -8.27 -15.19 -18.64
CA ARG A 211 -9.57 -15.14 -17.93
C ARG A 211 -9.32 -14.96 -16.44
N THR A 212 -8.39 -15.71 -15.85
CA THR A 212 -7.99 -15.57 -14.46
C THR A 212 -7.47 -14.16 -14.16
N ARG A 213 -6.63 -13.60 -15.04
CA ARG A 213 -6.13 -12.21 -14.91
C ARG A 213 -7.25 -11.17 -14.98
N ARG A 214 -8.20 -11.32 -15.91
CA ARG A 214 -9.36 -10.42 -16.03
C ARG A 214 -10.27 -10.50 -14.81
N GLU A 215 -10.47 -11.69 -14.25
CA GLU A 215 -11.25 -11.87 -13.03
C GLU A 215 -10.58 -11.21 -11.82
N ALA A 216 -9.28 -11.44 -11.63
CA ALA A 216 -8.50 -10.80 -10.57
C ALA A 216 -8.49 -9.27 -10.72
N GLY A 217 -8.24 -8.75 -11.93
CA GLY A 217 -8.27 -7.31 -12.23
C GLY A 217 -9.68 -6.68 -12.13
N GLY A 218 -10.72 -7.45 -12.46
CA GLY A 218 -12.13 -7.03 -12.36
C GLY A 218 -12.72 -7.13 -10.95
N SER A 219 -12.03 -7.81 -10.03
CA SER A 219 -12.40 -7.89 -8.61
C SER A 219 -12.17 -6.57 -7.87
N TRP A 220 -11.32 -5.70 -8.43
CA TRP A 220 -11.20 -4.31 -8.01
C TRP A 220 -12.47 -3.56 -8.41
N PRO A 221 -13.03 -2.71 -7.52
CA PRO A 221 -14.18 -1.91 -7.89
C PRO A 221 -13.86 -1.09 -9.16
N PRO A 222 -14.85 -0.87 -10.06
CA PRO A 222 -14.68 -0.14 -11.32
C PRO A 222 -14.15 1.30 -11.12
N THR A 223 -14.04 1.73 -9.87
CA THR A 223 -13.43 2.97 -9.39
C THR A 223 -11.92 3.03 -9.58
N PHE A 224 -11.24 1.89 -9.74
CA PHE A 224 -9.81 1.82 -10.09
C PHE A 224 -9.56 1.73 -11.61
N SER A 225 -10.54 1.25 -12.39
CA SER A 225 -10.46 1.08 -13.86
C SER A 225 -11.30 2.08 -14.66
N GLY A 226 -12.12 2.91 -14.02
CA GLY A 226 -13.12 3.78 -14.64
C GLY A 226 -12.55 5.11 -15.13
N ILE A 227 -11.82 5.07 -16.24
CA ILE A 227 -11.10 6.22 -16.81
C ILE A 227 -11.98 7.17 -17.66
N SER A 228 -13.26 6.88 -17.96
CA SER A 228 -14.01 7.69 -18.95
C SER A 228 -15.12 8.63 -18.47
N ASN A 229 -15.62 8.56 -17.23
CA ASN A 229 -16.92 9.23 -16.93
C ASN A 229 -17.02 10.02 -15.61
N GLY A 230 -15.91 10.51 -15.06
CA GLY A 230 -15.93 11.62 -14.09
C GLY A 230 -16.69 11.39 -12.78
N ARG A 231 -16.96 10.13 -12.38
CA ARG A 231 -17.60 9.79 -11.10
C ARG A 231 -16.69 8.90 -10.27
N CYS A 232 -16.00 9.54 -9.33
CA CYS A 232 -15.05 8.96 -8.39
C CYS A 232 -15.73 8.03 -7.37
N GLY A 233 -15.33 6.76 -7.28
CA GLY A 233 -15.56 5.94 -6.09
C GLY A 233 -14.36 5.66 -5.17
N PRO A 234 -13.07 5.91 -5.52
CA PRO A 234 -12.03 5.89 -4.48
C PRO A 234 -12.21 7.03 -3.48
N CYS A 235 -12.85 8.15 -3.87
CA CYS A 235 -13.30 9.18 -2.92
C CYS A 235 -14.29 8.65 -1.87
N ARG A 236 -15.09 7.62 -2.14
CA ARG A 236 -16.08 7.13 -1.15
C ARG A 236 -15.43 6.19 -0.12
N ILE A 237 -14.49 5.33 -0.54
CA ILE A 237 -13.74 4.44 0.36
C ILE A 237 -12.64 5.19 1.13
N LEU A 238 -11.99 6.19 0.53
CA LEU A 238 -10.89 6.93 1.16
C LEU A 238 -11.33 8.20 1.92
N ASN A 239 -12.43 8.88 1.54
CA ASN A 239 -12.93 10.09 2.24
C ASN A 239 -14.17 9.86 3.13
N GLY A 240 -14.70 8.64 3.20
CA GLY A 240 -15.85 8.33 4.07
C GLY A 240 -15.44 8.14 5.54
N ARG A 241 -16.33 8.45 6.49
CA ARG A 241 -16.16 8.08 7.92
C ARG A 241 -15.93 6.56 8.13
N GLU A 242 -16.22 5.75 7.11
CA GLU A 242 -15.93 4.32 7.04
C GLU A 242 -14.44 3.99 6.87
N ALA A 243 -13.64 4.88 6.27
CA ALA A 243 -12.19 4.69 6.10
C ALA A 243 -11.46 4.57 7.44
N THR A 244 -11.87 5.37 8.44
CA THR A 244 -11.36 5.33 9.82
C THR A 244 -11.86 4.06 10.55
N GLY A 245 -13.08 3.62 10.26
CA GLY A 245 -13.64 2.33 10.72
C GLY A 245 -12.95 1.10 10.10
N MET A 246 -12.49 1.21 8.85
CA MET A 246 -11.69 0.20 8.15
C MET A 246 -10.27 0.19 8.70
N LYS A 247 -9.55 1.33 8.75
CA LYS A 247 -8.23 1.39 9.38
C LYS A 247 -8.24 0.82 10.81
N SER A 248 -9.28 1.08 11.62
CA SER A 248 -9.39 0.53 12.98
C SER A 248 -9.78 -0.97 13.05
N ARG A 249 -10.57 -1.49 12.11
CA ARG A 249 -10.81 -2.94 11.98
C ARG A 249 -9.56 -3.69 11.52
N TRP A 250 -8.75 -3.07 10.66
CA TRP A 250 -7.58 -3.67 10.04
C TRP A 250 -6.33 -3.51 10.92
N ALA A 251 -6.17 -2.39 11.63
CA ALA A 251 -5.11 -2.16 12.61
C ALA A 251 -5.22 -3.05 13.87
N ARG A 252 -6.39 -3.67 14.12
CA ARG A 252 -6.53 -4.70 15.15
C ARG A 252 -5.81 -6.00 14.81
N ARG A 253 -5.41 -6.21 13.54
CA ARG A 253 -4.56 -7.33 13.13
C ARG A 253 -3.10 -6.89 13.23
N ARG A 254 -2.37 -7.50 14.17
CA ARG A 254 -0.93 -7.30 14.36
C ARG A 254 -0.21 -8.08 13.25
N TRP A 255 0.37 -7.38 12.28
CA TRP A 255 1.18 -8.00 11.23
C TRP A 255 2.53 -8.48 11.83
N PRO A 256 2.97 -9.72 11.57
CA PRO A 256 4.35 -10.09 11.83
C PRO A 256 5.26 -9.24 10.93
N GLY A 257 5.93 -8.24 11.52
CA GLY A 257 6.84 -7.33 10.81
C GLY A 257 6.51 -5.83 10.90
N SER A 258 5.39 -5.43 11.51
CA SER A 258 5.11 -4.01 11.80
C SER A 258 5.60 -3.61 13.20
N GLY A 259 6.89 -3.83 13.47
CA GLY A 259 7.56 -3.32 14.67
C GLY A 259 7.88 -1.84 14.51
N THR A 260 6.99 -0.97 14.97
CA THR A 260 7.35 0.40 15.34
C THR A 260 7.01 0.58 16.82
N ASP A 261 7.93 0.18 17.69
CA ASP A 261 7.99 0.69 19.05
C ASP A 261 8.44 2.16 18.97
N VAL A 262 7.47 3.06 18.99
CA VAL A 262 7.74 4.48 19.23
C VAL A 262 7.79 4.66 20.75
N HIS A 263 8.93 4.37 21.36
CA HIS A 263 9.24 4.88 22.69
C HIS A 263 9.51 6.38 22.60
N GLY A 264 8.45 7.16 22.77
CA GLY A 264 8.55 8.59 23.05
C GLY A 264 8.99 8.81 24.49
N GLY A 265 10.29 8.97 24.70
CA GLY A 265 10.83 9.53 25.95
C GLY A 265 10.41 10.98 26.11
N ARG A 266 9.79 11.32 27.25
CA ARG A 266 9.76 12.68 27.79
C ARG A 266 10.04 12.61 29.28
N GLY A 267 11.11 13.30 29.67
CA GLY A 267 11.57 13.43 31.03
C GLY A 267 10.63 14.26 31.91
N ASP A 268 10.70 13.90 33.19
CA ASP A 268 10.77 14.75 34.37
C ASP A 268 9.94 16.04 34.38
N ARG A 269 8.84 15.98 35.14
CA ARG A 269 8.49 17.07 36.05
C ARG A 269 7.80 16.56 37.30
N VAL A 270 8.49 16.75 38.42
CA VAL A 270 8.02 16.57 39.79
C VAL A 270 6.92 17.59 40.10
N ARG A 271 5.79 17.13 40.68
CA ARG A 271 5.09 17.75 41.83
C ARG A 271 3.89 16.89 42.29
N SER A 272 4.10 16.23 43.43
CA SER A 272 3.23 16.08 44.62
C SER A 272 1.71 16.30 44.52
N GLY A 273 0.94 15.34 45.06
CA GLY A 273 -0.32 15.59 45.76
C GLY A 273 -1.47 14.61 45.45
N ASP A 274 -1.59 13.57 46.29
CA ASP A 274 -2.81 12.89 46.76
C ASP A 274 -3.91 12.41 45.80
N GLY A 275 -4.29 11.12 45.91
CA GLY A 275 -5.59 10.64 45.42
C GLY A 275 -5.64 9.21 44.88
N MET A 276 -5.37 8.24 45.76
CA MET A 276 -5.80 6.84 45.77
C MET A 276 -6.92 6.41 44.78
N CYS A 277 -6.65 5.42 43.93
CA CYS A 277 -7.40 4.15 43.86
C CYS A 277 -6.75 3.19 42.85
N ALA A 278 -6.29 2.05 43.37
CA ALA A 278 -5.62 0.98 42.65
C ALA A 278 -6.59 -0.11 42.19
N ALA A 279 -6.30 -0.72 41.04
CA ALA A 279 -6.59 -2.14 40.80
C ALA A 279 -5.51 -2.71 39.85
N ARG A 280 -4.67 -3.59 40.40
CA ARG A 280 -3.59 -4.34 39.71
C ARG A 280 -4.16 -5.59 39.00
N PRO A 281 -3.45 -6.13 37.99
CA PRO A 281 -3.90 -7.27 37.19
C PRO A 281 -3.70 -8.62 37.92
N VAL A 282 -4.60 -9.56 37.65
CA VAL A 282 -4.54 -10.94 38.16
C VAL A 282 -3.55 -11.76 37.32
N VAL A 283 -2.43 -12.13 37.95
CA VAL A 283 -1.54 -13.22 37.52
C VAL A 283 -2.04 -14.50 38.19
N ARG A 284 -2.30 -15.56 37.41
CA ARG A 284 -2.61 -16.89 37.95
C ARG A 284 -1.32 -17.73 37.96
N VAL A 285 -0.77 -17.96 39.16
CA VAL A 285 0.31 -18.92 39.44
C VAL A 285 -0.32 -20.26 39.81
N GLY A 286 0.28 -21.35 39.34
CA GLY A 286 -0.12 -22.71 39.62
C GLY A 286 0.04 -23.13 41.09
N SER A 287 -0.74 -24.12 41.48
CA SER A 287 -0.64 -24.82 42.77
C SER A 287 -0.03 -26.21 42.55
N GLY A 288 1.09 -26.47 43.23
CA GLY A 288 1.65 -27.81 43.37
C GLY A 288 1.25 -28.50 44.66
N ARG A 289 1.49 -29.83 44.72
CA ARG A 289 1.87 -30.71 45.85
C ARG A 289 1.79 -32.16 45.30
N ARG A 290 2.87 -32.95 45.17
CA ARG A 290 3.84 -33.57 46.13
C ARG A 290 3.52 -35.07 46.35
N GLY A 291 4.54 -35.92 46.13
CA GLY A 291 4.68 -37.33 46.55
C GLY A 291 4.12 -38.32 45.53
N SER A 292 4.74 -39.45 45.18
CA SER A 292 5.87 -40.21 45.72
C SER A 292 6.36 -41.24 44.67
N VAL A 293 7.56 -41.76 44.91
CA VAL A 293 8.36 -42.73 44.14
C VAL A 293 7.65 -44.07 43.87
N GLY A 294 7.93 -44.71 42.73
CA GLY A 294 7.63 -46.14 42.48
C GLY A 294 8.00 -46.63 41.07
N GLU A 295 8.76 -47.72 41.03
CA GLU A 295 9.34 -48.50 39.91
C GLU A 295 8.52 -48.77 38.62
N ALA A 296 9.29 -49.10 37.56
CA ALA A 296 8.91 -49.56 36.21
C ALA A 296 8.32 -51.00 36.19
N PRO A 297 8.16 -51.71 35.03
CA PRO A 297 7.76 -51.35 33.66
C PRO A 297 6.57 -52.21 33.12
N ALA A 298 6.22 -51.99 31.85
CA ALA A 298 5.82 -53.01 30.85
C ALA A 298 4.33 -53.16 30.42
N ARG A 299 4.21 -53.38 29.10
CA ARG A 299 3.25 -54.21 28.34
C ARG A 299 1.90 -53.63 27.87
N THR A 300 1.90 -53.31 26.58
CA THR A 300 1.08 -53.87 25.47
C THR A 300 -0.45 -53.98 25.54
N LYS A 301 -1.03 -53.74 24.34
CA LYS A 301 -2.41 -53.98 23.83
C LYS A 301 -3.31 -52.75 24.00
N GLY A 302 -4.03 -52.25 23.00
CA GLY A 302 -4.36 -52.73 21.67
C GLY A 302 -5.76 -52.20 21.31
N CYS A 303 -5.95 -51.85 20.03
CA CYS A 303 -7.21 -51.72 19.28
C CYS A 303 -8.38 -50.82 19.77
N ARG A 304 -8.69 -49.83 18.92
CA ARG A 304 -9.99 -49.47 18.31
C ARG A 304 -11.29 -49.79 19.09
N LEU A 305 -12.12 -48.76 19.23
CA LEU A 305 -13.22 -48.44 18.29
C LEU A 305 -13.47 -46.93 18.30
#